data_AF-A0A812S4I0-F1
#
_entry.id   AF-A0A812S4I0-F1
#
_cell.length_a   1.000
_cell.length_b   1.000
_cell.length_c   1.000
_cell.angle_alpha   90.00
_cell.angle_beta   90.00
_cell.angle_gamma   90.00
#
_symmetry.space_group_name_H-M   'P 1'
#
loop_
_entity.id
_entity.type
_entity.pdbx_description
1 polymer ?
#
loop_
_entity_poly.entity_id
_entity_poly.type
_entity_poly.pdbx_seq_one_letter_code
_entity_poly.pdbx_strand_id
1 'polypeptide(L)'
;MDNFARFIRGGDSGAPFVPGKPEDSMIVRLIKATGNGRMPRNGPPLSADQIAKIETWIREGGKFDGDSANDETMQRINQIALAKKATHEQLAAMRAESSQQKWSLGMPNVTSAKVDGSNFLAFGTMGEETLKQYVAEADKSADKVRTILKIPAGQPLVKGKMTLYFFNKRYDYAEFGNMTERRDLPANWKGHYRYDVTDAYGSIQVPSEDEYELDVLLGQLIASSHIAALGNGSVPECKKDPRVVEWDNQIESALATMNKPDDFVMNRLSPDQTSVVSYAFLKAIMGRGNSFDAMMNSLRQGTEFDEAFQSAFNMTPSQLAQAWAASGRR
;
A
#
# COMPACT_ATOMS: atom_id res chain seq x y z
N MET A 1 -1.14 3.20 -25.48
CA MET A 1 0.30 3.54 -25.28
C MET A 1 0.46 3.78 -23.80
N ASP A 2 0.75 2.74 -23.04
CA ASP A 2 0.38 2.81 -21.62
C ASP A 2 1.61 3.10 -20.74
N ASN A 3 2.81 2.66 -21.16
CA ASN A 3 4.08 2.86 -20.45
C ASN A 3 5.11 3.66 -21.26
N PHE A 4 6.20 4.07 -20.61
CA PHE A 4 7.24 4.92 -21.21
C PHE A 4 7.97 4.25 -22.38
N ALA A 5 8.27 2.96 -22.27
CA ALA A 5 8.94 2.22 -23.35
C ALA A 5 8.12 2.19 -24.64
N ARG A 6 6.80 2.00 -24.54
CA ARG A 6 5.89 2.09 -25.68
C ARG A 6 5.76 3.52 -26.21
N PHE A 7 5.81 4.53 -25.33
CA PHE A 7 5.83 5.93 -25.73
C PHE A 7 7.06 6.27 -26.58
N ILE A 8 8.27 5.95 -26.13
CA ILE A 8 9.51 6.22 -26.89
C ILE A 8 9.55 5.45 -28.22
N ARG A 9 9.10 4.20 -28.23
CA ARG A 9 9.04 3.40 -29.46
C ARG A 9 8.19 4.07 -30.55
N GLY A 10 7.19 4.85 -30.15
CA GLY A 10 6.27 5.53 -31.05
C GLY A 10 5.35 4.57 -31.79
N GLY A 11 4.52 5.14 -32.67
CA GLY A 11 3.66 4.40 -33.60
C GLY A 11 4.20 4.48 -35.03
N ASP A 12 3.30 4.43 -36.02
CA ASP A 12 3.67 4.50 -37.45
C ASP A 12 4.39 5.81 -37.84
N SER A 13 4.21 6.87 -37.04
CA SER A 13 4.89 8.16 -37.22
C SER A 13 6.32 8.20 -36.64
N GLY A 14 6.82 7.10 -36.10
CA GLY A 14 8.14 7.00 -35.47
C GLY A 14 8.19 7.55 -34.05
N ALA A 15 9.42 7.70 -33.52
CA ALA A 15 9.66 8.15 -32.15
C ALA A 15 9.09 9.57 -31.92
N PRO A 16 8.45 9.83 -30.77
CA PRO A 16 7.80 11.11 -30.50
C PRO A 16 8.77 12.27 -30.30
N PHE A 17 10.02 12.00 -29.92
CA PHE A 17 11.07 12.99 -29.72
C PHE A 17 12.45 12.41 -30.01
N VAL A 18 13.42 13.31 -30.21
CA VAL A 18 14.84 12.98 -30.42
C VAL A 18 15.61 13.45 -29.18
N PRO A 19 16.24 12.55 -28.39
CA PRO A 19 17.03 12.91 -27.24
C PRO A 19 18.07 14.00 -27.56
N GLY A 20 18.11 15.04 -26.74
CA GLY A 20 19.01 16.19 -26.90
C GLY A 20 18.56 17.25 -27.90
N LYS A 21 17.53 16.96 -28.72
CA LYS A 21 17.13 17.83 -29.85
C LYS A 21 15.63 18.18 -29.81
N PRO A 22 15.22 19.13 -28.94
CA PRO A 22 13.82 19.53 -28.85
C PRO A 22 13.26 20.08 -30.17
N GLU A 23 14.06 20.82 -30.94
CA GLU A 23 13.69 21.36 -32.27
C GLU A 23 13.43 20.29 -33.34
N ASP A 24 14.11 19.14 -33.24
CA ASP A 24 13.93 17.99 -34.14
C ASP A 24 12.80 17.06 -33.68
N SER A 25 12.22 17.32 -32.49
CA SER A 25 11.24 16.45 -31.88
C SER A 25 9.82 16.72 -32.35
N MET A 26 9.13 15.68 -32.84
CA MET A 26 7.76 15.77 -33.35
C MET A 26 6.79 16.33 -32.30
N ILE A 27 6.91 15.87 -31.04
CA ILE A 27 6.02 16.32 -29.95
C ILE A 27 6.11 17.83 -29.71
N VAL A 28 7.31 18.41 -29.79
CA VAL A 28 7.54 19.86 -29.61
C VAL A 28 6.89 20.64 -30.75
N ARG A 29 7.00 20.15 -31.98
CA ARG A 29 6.33 20.76 -33.15
C ARG A 29 4.81 20.74 -32.99
N LEU A 30 4.24 19.63 -32.53
CA LEU A 30 2.80 19.49 -32.35
C LEU A 30 2.21 20.35 -31.23
N ILE A 31 2.91 20.50 -30.10
CA ILE A 31 2.43 21.34 -28.98
C ILE A 31 2.62 22.84 -29.25
N LYS A 32 3.57 23.22 -30.11
CA LYS A 32 3.78 24.61 -30.57
C LYS A 32 2.95 24.99 -31.80
N ALA A 33 2.38 24.02 -32.51
CA ALA A 33 1.61 24.27 -33.72
C ALA A 33 0.37 25.13 -33.45
N THR A 34 -0.18 25.72 -34.50
CA THR A 34 -1.46 26.45 -34.47
C THR A 34 -2.47 25.80 -35.41
N GLY A 35 -3.76 25.91 -35.11
CA GLY A 35 -4.83 25.36 -35.94
C GLY A 35 -4.97 23.82 -35.87
N ASN A 36 -5.41 23.22 -36.99
CA ASN A 36 -5.89 21.82 -37.05
C ASN A 36 -4.82 20.72 -36.88
N GLY A 37 -3.56 21.07 -36.61
CA GLY A 37 -2.47 20.13 -36.31
C GLY A 37 -1.90 20.25 -34.88
N ARG A 38 -2.48 21.11 -34.03
CA ARG A 38 -1.99 21.37 -32.68
C ARG A 38 -2.48 20.33 -31.66
N MET A 39 -1.59 19.95 -30.73
CA MET A 39 -1.94 19.23 -29.51
C MET A 39 -1.98 20.20 -28.30
N PRO A 40 -2.99 20.13 -27.40
CA PRO A 40 -4.14 19.23 -27.41
C PRO A 40 -5.19 19.64 -28.45
N ARG A 41 -5.79 18.64 -29.13
CA ARG A 41 -6.74 18.84 -30.22
C ARG A 41 -8.07 19.46 -29.74
N ASN A 42 -8.56 19.01 -28.60
CA ASN A 42 -9.85 19.44 -28.01
C ASN A 42 -9.65 20.12 -26.64
N GLY A 43 -8.48 20.73 -26.40
CA GLY A 43 -8.14 21.36 -25.13
C GLY A 43 -7.46 22.70 -25.32
N PRO A 44 -7.24 23.47 -24.24
CA PRO A 44 -6.44 24.69 -24.30
C PRO A 44 -4.99 24.37 -24.75
N PRO A 45 -4.30 25.31 -25.42
CA PRO A 45 -2.87 25.15 -25.70
C PRO A 45 -2.09 25.05 -24.38
N LEU A 46 -0.94 24.38 -24.43
CA LEU A 46 0.01 24.43 -23.32
C LEU A 46 0.54 25.86 -23.16
N SER A 47 0.76 26.27 -21.92
CA SER A 47 1.47 27.52 -21.62
C SER A 47 2.93 27.45 -22.06
N ALA A 48 3.55 28.62 -22.27
CA ALA A 48 4.97 28.71 -22.61
C ALA A 48 5.87 27.98 -21.61
N ASP A 49 5.57 28.06 -20.31
CA ASP A 49 6.33 27.39 -19.25
C ASP A 49 6.21 25.86 -19.31
N GLN A 50 5.02 25.34 -19.64
CA GLN A 50 4.82 23.90 -19.83
C GLN A 50 5.61 23.38 -21.04
N ILE A 51 5.58 24.13 -22.14
CA ILE A 51 6.35 23.81 -23.35
C ILE A 51 7.85 23.84 -23.04
N ALA A 52 8.32 24.87 -22.34
CA ALA A 52 9.74 25.01 -21.96
C ALA A 52 10.22 23.84 -21.09
N LYS A 53 9.40 23.35 -20.14
CA LYS A 53 9.73 22.15 -19.34
C LYS A 53 9.93 20.91 -20.21
N ILE A 54 9.07 20.71 -21.21
CA ILE A 54 9.17 19.58 -22.15
C ILE A 54 10.44 19.72 -23.00
N GLU A 55 10.74 20.92 -23.50
CA GLU A 55 11.94 21.17 -24.30
C GLU A 55 13.22 20.95 -23.51
N THR A 56 13.27 21.41 -22.24
CA THR A 56 14.40 21.17 -21.34
C THR A 56 14.60 19.69 -21.07
N TRP A 57 13.53 18.97 -20.72
CA TRP A 57 13.62 17.52 -20.49
C TRP A 57 14.12 16.76 -21.72
N ILE A 58 13.65 17.10 -22.93
CA ILE A 58 14.17 16.51 -24.18
C ILE A 58 15.65 16.86 -24.37
N ARG A 59 16.03 18.13 -24.13
CA ARG A 59 17.42 18.59 -24.23
C ARG A 59 18.36 17.85 -23.28
N GLU A 60 17.88 17.49 -22.10
CA GLU A 60 18.59 16.66 -21.11
C GLU A 60 18.64 15.16 -21.48
N GLY A 61 18.08 14.80 -22.63
CA GLY A 61 18.11 13.44 -23.17
C GLY A 61 16.80 12.68 -23.04
N GLY A 62 15.73 13.31 -22.52
CA GLY A 62 14.39 12.73 -22.45
C GLY A 62 14.36 11.41 -21.69
N LYS A 63 15.11 11.32 -20.59
CA LYS A 63 15.24 10.08 -19.81
C LYS A 63 14.01 9.86 -18.94
N PHE A 64 13.71 8.58 -18.71
CA PHE A 64 12.76 8.15 -17.69
C PHE A 64 13.45 8.17 -16.33
N ASP A 65 12.78 8.76 -15.35
CA ASP A 65 13.23 8.93 -13.97
C ASP A 65 12.49 8.03 -12.97
N GLY A 66 11.62 7.14 -13.45
CA GLY A 66 10.94 6.14 -12.63
C GLY A 66 11.65 4.77 -12.59
N ASP A 67 11.17 3.89 -11.72
CA ASP A 67 11.83 2.62 -11.39
C ASP A 67 11.88 1.61 -12.57
N SER A 68 10.85 1.59 -13.42
CA SER A 68 10.82 0.77 -14.64
C SER A 68 10.02 1.39 -15.78
N ALA A 69 10.64 1.46 -16.96
CA ALA A 69 10.00 1.99 -18.17
C ALA A 69 8.95 1.05 -18.79
N ASN A 70 8.88 -0.21 -18.35
CA ASN A 70 8.04 -1.26 -18.92
C ASN A 70 6.85 -1.66 -18.04
N ASP A 71 6.95 -1.49 -16.71
CA ASP A 71 6.06 -2.20 -15.79
C ASP A 71 4.82 -1.41 -15.37
N GLU A 72 4.84 -0.07 -15.46
CA GLU A 72 3.73 0.78 -15.02
C GLU A 72 3.22 1.76 -16.07
N THR A 73 1.97 2.18 -15.93
CA THR A 73 1.41 3.21 -16.80
C THR A 73 1.93 4.59 -16.45
N MET A 74 2.10 5.48 -17.43
CA MET A 74 2.56 6.86 -17.16
C MET A 74 1.63 7.61 -16.18
N GLN A 75 0.34 7.28 -16.21
CA GLN A 75 -0.63 7.80 -15.25
C GLN A 75 -0.35 7.30 -13.83
N ARG A 76 -0.07 6.00 -13.67
CA ARG A 76 0.28 5.39 -12.38
C ARG A 76 1.55 5.99 -11.80
N ILE A 77 2.59 6.13 -12.62
CA ILE A 77 3.87 6.74 -12.22
C ILE A 77 3.65 8.18 -11.73
N ASN A 78 2.84 8.97 -12.45
CA ASN A 78 2.52 10.32 -12.01
C ASN A 78 1.74 10.34 -10.68
N GLN A 79 0.76 9.45 -10.49
CA GLN A 79 0.03 9.34 -9.23
C GLN A 79 0.97 8.99 -8.06
N ILE A 80 1.92 8.07 -8.27
CA ILE A 80 2.95 7.72 -7.29
C ILE A 80 3.84 8.93 -6.99
N ALA A 81 4.33 9.63 -8.00
CA ALA A 81 5.18 10.79 -7.84
C ALA A 81 4.47 11.93 -7.07
N LEU A 82 3.19 12.16 -7.38
CA LEU A 82 2.35 13.11 -6.67
C LEU A 82 2.14 12.68 -5.22
N ALA A 83 1.82 11.41 -4.97
CA ALA A 83 1.60 10.89 -3.62
C ALA A 83 2.86 10.98 -2.74
N LYS A 84 4.04 10.69 -3.30
CA LYS A 84 5.33 10.85 -2.60
C LYS A 84 5.56 12.30 -2.15
N LYS A 85 5.24 13.28 -3.02
CA LYS A 85 5.42 14.73 -2.75
C LYS A 85 4.29 15.38 -1.96
N ALA A 86 3.11 14.76 -1.93
CA ALA A 86 1.93 15.32 -1.27
C ALA A 86 2.16 15.51 0.24
N THR A 87 1.54 16.53 0.82
CA THR A 87 1.37 16.66 2.27
C THR A 87 0.43 15.57 2.80
N HIS A 88 0.33 15.44 4.14
CA HIS A 88 -0.61 14.50 4.75
C HIS A 88 -2.04 14.76 4.28
N GLU A 89 -2.47 16.03 4.29
CA GLU A 89 -3.83 16.47 3.99
C GLU A 89 -4.16 16.29 2.50
N GLN A 90 -3.21 16.61 1.61
CA GLN A 90 -3.37 16.40 0.17
C GLN A 90 -3.51 14.92 -0.17
N LEU A 91 -2.65 14.06 0.42
CA LEU A 91 -2.74 12.63 0.18
C LEU A 91 -4.03 12.04 0.75
N ALA A 92 -4.50 12.54 1.90
CA ALA A 92 -5.78 12.13 2.47
C ALA A 92 -6.96 12.49 1.56
N ALA A 93 -6.96 13.68 0.96
CA ALA A 93 -7.99 14.07 0.00
C ALA A 93 -7.98 13.19 -1.27
N MET A 94 -6.79 12.93 -1.83
CA MET A 94 -6.63 12.04 -2.99
C MET A 94 -7.12 10.60 -2.69
N ARG A 95 -6.76 10.07 -1.51
CA ARG A 95 -7.21 8.74 -1.06
C ARG A 95 -8.70 8.70 -0.77
N ALA A 96 -9.29 9.79 -0.26
CA ALA A 96 -10.72 9.86 -0.03
C ALA A 96 -11.52 9.76 -1.32
N GLU A 97 -11.07 10.42 -2.40
CA GLU A 97 -11.68 10.33 -3.72
C GLU A 97 -11.56 8.91 -4.30
N SER A 98 -10.35 8.34 -4.29
CA SER A 98 -10.13 6.99 -4.82
C SER A 98 -10.89 5.93 -4.02
N SER A 99 -11.03 6.13 -2.70
CA SER A 99 -11.80 5.25 -1.83
C SER A 99 -13.29 5.32 -2.10
N GLN A 100 -13.83 6.53 -2.33
CA GLN A 100 -15.22 6.71 -2.72
C GLN A 100 -15.51 6.00 -4.05
N GLN A 101 -14.61 6.11 -5.04
CA GLN A 101 -14.76 5.43 -6.32
C GLN A 101 -14.77 3.90 -6.16
N LYS A 102 -13.87 3.34 -5.34
CA LYS A 102 -13.88 1.90 -5.01
C LYS A 102 -15.17 1.48 -4.32
N TRP A 103 -15.61 2.26 -3.34
CA TRP A 103 -16.87 1.98 -2.64
C TRP A 103 -18.04 1.96 -3.61
N SER A 104 -18.16 2.96 -4.48
CA SER A 104 -19.23 3.01 -5.49
C SER A 104 -19.16 1.86 -6.50
N LEU A 105 -17.97 1.37 -6.84
CA LEU A 105 -17.78 0.21 -7.72
C LEU A 105 -18.19 -1.10 -7.03
N GLY A 106 -17.76 -1.29 -5.79
CA GLY A 106 -18.03 -2.51 -5.03
C GLY A 106 -19.46 -2.58 -4.50
N MET A 107 -20.00 -1.45 -4.01
CA MET A 107 -21.24 -1.37 -3.23
C MET A 107 -22.29 -0.42 -3.84
N PRO A 108 -22.61 -0.50 -5.16
CA PRO A 108 -23.46 0.49 -5.83
C PRO A 108 -24.90 0.58 -5.31
N ASN A 109 -25.43 -0.50 -4.72
CA ASN A 109 -26.84 -0.60 -4.30
C ASN A 109 -27.02 -1.05 -2.84
N VAL A 110 -26.03 -0.78 -1.98
CA VAL A 110 -26.07 -1.17 -0.57
C VAL A 110 -26.27 0.07 0.29
N THR A 111 -27.20 -0.01 1.26
CA THR A 111 -27.33 1.02 2.30
C THR A 111 -25.98 1.19 2.97
N SER A 112 -25.42 2.40 2.87
CA SER A 112 -24.09 2.66 3.37
C SER A 112 -24.01 3.97 4.13
N ALA A 113 -23.03 4.02 5.02
CA ALA A 113 -22.64 5.21 5.74
C ALA A 113 -21.16 5.51 5.46
N LYS A 114 -20.79 6.77 5.68
CA LYS A 114 -19.43 7.27 5.59
C LYS A 114 -19.13 8.10 6.82
N VAL A 115 -17.98 7.87 7.44
CA VAL A 115 -17.48 8.63 8.59
C VAL A 115 -16.06 9.08 8.28
N ASP A 116 -15.78 10.38 8.35
CA ASP A 116 -14.44 10.93 8.17
C ASP A 116 -13.89 11.35 9.54
N GLY A 117 -13.00 10.52 10.09
CA GLY A 117 -12.34 10.73 11.38
C GLY A 117 -10.93 11.31 11.23
N SER A 118 -10.18 11.43 12.32
CA SER A 118 -8.82 11.99 12.29
C SER A 118 -7.81 11.05 11.62
N ASN A 119 -7.77 9.77 12.04
CA ASN A 119 -6.87 8.76 11.51
C ASN A 119 -7.45 8.02 10.30
N PHE A 120 -8.78 7.90 10.24
CA PHE A 120 -9.47 7.01 9.32
C PHE A 120 -10.56 7.71 8.52
N LEU A 121 -10.64 7.35 7.24
CA LEU A 121 -11.87 7.48 6.49
C LEU A 121 -12.59 6.13 6.52
N ALA A 122 -13.86 6.08 6.90
CA ALA A 122 -14.58 4.82 6.99
C ALA A 122 -15.81 4.81 6.09
N PHE A 123 -16.05 3.66 5.49
CA PHE A 123 -17.29 3.34 4.80
C PHE A 123 -17.85 2.06 5.41
N GLY A 124 -19.17 1.96 5.49
CA GLY A 124 -19.83 0.84 6.12
C GLY A 124 -21.11 0.47 5.40
N THR A 125 -21.43 -0.82 5.36
CA THR A 125 -22.73 -1.36 4.91
C THR A 125 -23.78 -1.35 6.05
N MET A 126 -23.59 -0.48 7.03
CA MET A 126 -24.44 -0.26 8.20
C MET A 126 -24.77 1.23 8.34
N GLY A 127 -25.68 1.55 9.28
CA GLY A 127 -26.04 2.93 9.59
C GLY A 127 -24.87 3.72 10.20
N GLU A 128 -24.94 5.05 10.09
CA GLU A 128 -23.88 5.96 10.50
C GLU A 128 -23.51 5.82 11.99
N GLU A 129 -24.49 5.66 12.88
CA GLU A 129 -24.24 5.52 14.32
C GLU A 129 -23.43 4.26 14.66
N THR A 130 -23.76 3.12 14.04
CA THR A 130 -22.98 1.88 14.19
C THR A 130 -21.58 2.04 13.60
N LEU A 131 -21.46 2.70 12.44
CA LEU A 131 -20.16 2.94 11.82
C LEU A 131 -19.27 3.83 12.71
N LYS A 132 -19.82 4.87 13.35
CA LYS A 132 -19.09 5.70 14.32
C LYS A 132 -18.54 4.89 15.49
N GLN A 133 -19.28 3.89 15.98
CA GLN A 133 -18.81 2.99 17.05
C GLN A 133 -17.60 2.17 16.60
N TYR A 134 -17.63 1.62 15.37
CA TYR A 134 -16.48 0.89 14.82
C TYR A 134 -15.27 1.78 14.57
N VAL A 135 -15.47 3.02 14.14
CA VAL A 135 -14.38 4.00 14.00
C VAL A 135 -13.76 4.33 15.35
N ALA A 136 -14.59 4.52 16.39
CA ALA A 136 -14.08 4.75 17.74
C ALA A 136 -13.25 3.56 18.27
N GLU A 137 -13.65 2.33 17.95
CA GLU A 137 -12.86 1.14 18.28
C GLU A 137 -11.55 1.08 17.49
N ALA A 138 -11.57 1.47 16.21
CA ALA A 138 -10.36 1.59 15.40
C ALA A 138 -9.38 2.64 15.95
N ASP A 139 -9.88 3.78 16.46
CA ASP A 139 -9.05 4.79 17.12
C ASP A 139 -8.39 4.25 18.41
N LYS A 140 -9.11 3.48 19.24
CA LYS A 140 -8.50 2.80 20.40
C LYS A 140 -7.43 1.79 19.98
N SER A 141 -7.68 1.00 18.94
CA SER A 141 -6.67 0.08 18.40
C SER A 141 -5.47 0.85 17.84
N ALA A 142 -5.69 2.01 17.22
CA ALA A 142 -4.61 2.89 16.77
C ALA A 142 -3.74 3.37 17.93
N ASP A 143 -4.32 3.74 19.08
CA ASP A 143 -3.56 4.15 20.27
C ASP A 143 -2.70 3.00 20.84
N LYS A 144 -3.24 1.77 20.86
CA LYS A 144 -2.47 0.56 21.22
C LYS A 144 -1.30 0.37 20.25
N VAL A 145 -1.56 0.46 18.94
CA VAL A 145 -0.52 0.33 17.91
C VAL A 145 0.55 1.41 18.04
N ARG A 146 0.17 2.66 18.29
CA ARG A 146 1.12 3.76 18.55
C ARG A 146 2.04 3.44 19.71
N THR A 147 1.49 2.86 20.78
CA THR A 147 2.27 2.47 21.95
C THR A 147 3.24 1.33 21.62
N ILE A 148 2.75 0.25 21.01
CA ILE A 148 3.53 -0.95 20.66
C ILE A 148 4.66 -0.60 19.69
N LEU A 149 4.33 0.12 18.63
CA LEU A 149 5.27 0.51 17.58
C LEU A 149 6.00 1.82 17.88
N LYS A 150 5.85 2.38 19.09
CA LYS A 150 6.49 3.63 19.55
C LYS A 150 6.39 4.77 18.53
N ILE A 151 5.21 4.97 17.98
CA ILE A 151 4.93 5.99 16.97
C ILE A 151 4.77 7.34 17.66
N PRO A 152 5.54 8.38 17.30
CA PRO A 152 5.41 9.70 17.91
C PRO A 152 4.00 10.28 17.75
N ALA A 153 3.48 10.93 18.79
CA ALA A 153 2.12 11.50 18.78
C ALA A 153 1.90 12.55 17.68
N GLY A 154 2.94 13.30 17.31
CA GLY A 154 2.89 14.29 16.23
C GLY A 154 3.02 13.71 14.82
N GLN A 155 3.23 12.39 14.68
CA GLN A 155 3.29 11.74 13.38
C GLN A 155 1.96 11.06 13.05
N PRO A 156 1.49 11.19 11.79
CA PRO A 156 0.32 10.45 11.36
C PRO A 156 0.61 8.95 11.40
N LEU A 157 -0.41 8.16 11.77
CA LEU A 157 -0.32 6.71 11.79
C LEU A 157 -0.02 6.15 10.40
N VAL A 158 -0.71 6.65 9.40
CA VAL A 158 -0.37 6.47 7.98
C VAL A 158 -0.47 7.84 7.33
N LYS A 159 0.57 8.28 6.61
CA LYS A 159 0.53 9.53 5.86
C LYS A 159 -0.64 9.46 4.86
N GLY A 160 -1.51 10.47 4.87
CA GLY A 160 -2.70 10.48 4.01
C GLY A 160 -3.90 9.68 4.53
N LYS A 161 -3.96 9.41 5.84
CA LYS A 161 -4.97 8.54 6.48
C LYS A 161 -4.98 7.12 5.89
N MET A 162 -5.73 6.25 6.55
CA MET A 162 -6.08 4.92 6.08
C MET A 162 -7.60 4.85 5.89
N THR A 163 -8.08 4.17 4.84
CA THR A 163 -9.51 3.91 4.67
C THR A 163 -9.89 2.58 5.32
N LEU A 164 -11.01 2.52 6.04
CA LEU A 164 -11.56 1.29 6.60
C LEU A 164 -12.93 0.99 5.98
N TYR A 165 -13.06 -0.16 5.34
CA TYR A 165 -14.31 -0.66 4.76
C TYR A 165 -14.92 -1.71 5.69
N PHE A 166 -16.09 -1.42 6.26
CA PHE A 166 -16.81 -2.31 7.16
C PHE A 166 -17.99 -2.99 6.46
N PHE A 167 -18.02 -4.32 6.51
CA PHE A 167 -19.02 -5.14 5.84
C PHE A 167 -19.80 -5.95 6.88
N ASN A 168 -21.10 -5.69 7.00
CA ASN A 168 -21.98 -6.40 7.93
C ASN A 168 -22.23 -7.84 7.49
N LYS A 169 -22.22 -8.09 6.18
CA LYS A 169 -22.42 -9.42 5.60
C LYS A 169 -21.14 -9.92 4.94
N ARG A 170 -20.87 -11.23 5.09
CA ARG A 170 -19.80 -11.92 4.36
C ARG A 170 -19.91 -11.73 2.84
N TYR A 171 -21.13 -11.74 2.33
CA TYR A 171 -21.40 -11.53 0.91
C TYR A 171 -20.85 -10.19 0.41
N ASP A 172 -21.15 -9.09 1.10
CA ASP A 172 -20.70 -7.76 0.71
C ASP A 172 -19.16 -7.64 0.76
N TYR A 173 -18.52 -8.26 1.76
CA TYR A 173 -17.07 -8.32 1.84
C TYR A 173 -16.44 -9.07 0.66
N ALA A 174 -17.00 -10.22 0.29
CA ALA A 174 -16.53 -11.01 -0.85
C ALA A 174 -16.75 -10.27 -2.18
N GLU A 175 -17.93 -9.66 -2.35
CA GLU A 175 -18.28 -8.89 -3.55
C GLU A 175 -17.37 -7.69 -3.73
N PHE A 176 -17.02 -6.98 -2.64
CA PHE A 176 -16.05 -5.90 -2.69
C PHE A 176 -14.68 -6.38 -3.20
N GLY A 177 -14.20 -7.53 -2.73
CA GLY A 177 -12.96 -8.15 -3.22
C GLY A 177 -13.00 -8.46 -4.71
N ASN A 178 -14.10 -9.05 -5.18
CA ASN A 178 -14.28 -9.37 -6.59
C ASN A 178 -14.31 -8.12 -7.47
N MET A 179 -15.08 -7.11 -7.07
CA MET A 179 -15.33 -5.92 -7.89
C MET A 179 -14.15 -4.94 -7.88
N THR A 180 -13.53 -4.75 -6.72
CA THR A 180 -12.48 -3.72 -6.56
C THR A 180 -11.07 -4.29 -6.64
N GLU A 181 -10.87 -5.53 -6.17
CA GLU A 181 -9.56 -6.18 -6.13
C GLU A 181 -9.35 -7.22 -7.22
N ARG A 182 -10.43 -7.61 -7.92
CA ARG A 182 -10.43 -8.61 -8.98
C ARG A 182 -9.88 -9.96 -8.52
N ARG A 183 -10.24 -10.36 -7.30
CA ARG A 183 -9.88 -11.67 -6.75
C ARG A 183 -10.96 -12.19 -5.81
N ASP A 184 -11.07 -13.51 -5.78
CA ASP A 184 -11.86 -14.20 -4.78
C ASP A 184 -11.17 -14.13 -3.42
N LEU A 185 -11.92 -13.71 -2.40
CA LEU A 185 -11.43 -13.67 -1.03
C LEU A 185 -11.67 -15.02 -0.33
N PRO A 186 -10.66 -15.62 0.33
CA PRO A 186 -10.83 -16.88 1.05
C PRO A 186 -11.95 -16.81 2.09
N ALA A 187 -12.73 -17.90 2.23
CA ALA A 187 -13.94 -17.94 3.05
C ALA A 187 -13.69 -17.68 4.53
N ASN A 188 -12.51 -18.08 5.04
CA ASN A 188 -12.07 -17.91 6.42
C ASN A 188 -11.53 -16.51 6.73
N TRP A 189 -11.24 -15.67 5.73
CA TRP A 189 -10.70 -14.34 5.97
C TRP A 189 -11.75 -13.41 6.58
N LYS A 190 -11.42 -12.78 7.71
CA LYS A 190 -12.28 -11.77 8.37
C LYS A 190 -11.91 -10.33 8.06
N GLY A 191 -10.73 -10.14 7.51
CA GLY A 191 -10.30 -8.87 6.97
C GLY A 191 -8.98 -9.02 6.25
N HIS A 192 -8.63 -8.00 5.50
CA HIS A 192 -7.32 -7.86 4.86
C HIS A 192 -7.01 -6.38 4.67
N TYR A 193 -5.75 -6.06 4.41
CA TYR A 193 -5.34 -4.71 4.07
C TYR A 193 -4.67 -4.70 2.69
N ARG A 194 -4.67 -3.52 2.08
CA ARG A 194 -3.80 -3.20 0.97
C ARG A 194 -3.12 -1.88 1.24
N TYR A 195 -1.84 -1.84 0.92
CA TYR A 195 -1.06 -0.63 0.97
C TYR A 195 -0.31 -0.45 -0.34
N ASP A 196 -0.43 0.73 -0.91
CA ASP A 196 0.51 1.33 -1.84
C ASP A 196 0.64 2.84 -1.52
N VAL A 197 1.62 3.50 -2.13
CA VAL A 197 1.85 4.93 -1.86
C VAL A 197 0.67 5.83 -2.21
N THR A 198 -0.20 5.41 -3.13
CA THR A 198 -1.41 6.14 -3.57
C THR A 198 -2.66 5.75 -2.79
N ASP A 199 -2.66 4.62 -2.10
CA ASP A 199 -3.86 4.02 -1.50
C ASP A 199 -3.52 3.15 -0.28
N ALA A 200 -4.25 3.32 0.82
CA ALA A 200 -4.04 2.53 2.03
C ALA A 200 -5.40 2.23 2.65
N TYR A 201 -5.79 0.96 2.64
CA TYR A 201 -7.08 0.57 3.19
C TYR A 201 -7.10 -0.80 3.85
N GLY A 202 -8.02 -0.96 4.78
CA GLY A 202 -8.39 -2.23 5.41
C GLY A 202 -9.84 -2.56 5.10
N SER A 203 -10.10 -3.81 4.73
CA SER A 203 -11.44 -4.35 4.51
C SER A 203 -11.77 -5.31 5.64
N ILE A 204 -12.91 -5.12 6.30
CA ILE A 204 -13.30 -5.83 7.52
C ILE A 204 -14.70 -6.39 7.37
N GLN A 205 -14.83 -7.72 7.42
CA GLN A 205 -16.11 -8.36 7.68
C GLN A 205 -16.36 -8.29 9.19
N VAL A 206 -17.23 -7.40 9.66
CA VAL A 206 -17.47 -7.25 11.12
C VAL A 206 -17.93 -8.58 11.74
N PRO A 207 -17.52 -8.87 12.98
CA PRO A 207 -17.88 -10.13 13.63
C PRO A 207 -19.39 -10.20 13.82
N SER A 208 -19.95 -11.38 13.56
CA SER A 208 -21.26 -11.74 14.11
C SER A 208 -21.02 -12.38 15.48
N GLU A 209 -21.57 -11.77 16.53
CA GLU A 209 -21.44 -12.28 17.91
C GLU A 209 -19.96 -12.40 18.34
N ASP A 210 -19.58 -13.49 19.01
CA ASP A 210 -18.25 -13.72 19.60
C ASP A 210 -17.28 -14.46 18.66
N GLU A 211 -17.45 -14.35 17.34
CA GLU A 211 -16.64 -15.10 16.37
C GLU A 211 -15.14 -14.77 16.44
N TYR A 212 -14.80 -13.49 16.64
CA TYR A 212 -13.43 -13.01 16.82
C TYR A 212 -13.40 -11.62 17.45
N GLU A 213 -12.25 -11.22 18.00
CA GLU A 213 -12.06 -9.91 18.62
C GLU A 213 -11.77 -8.85 17.53
N LEU A 214 -12.71 -7.92 17.32
CA LEU A 214 -12.59 -6.89 16.29
C LEU A 214 -11.39 -5.97 16.53
N ASP A 215 -11.10 -5.60 17.78
CA ASP A 215 -10.00 -4.71 18.13
C ASP A 215 -8.63 -5.32 17.76
N VAL A 216 -8.50 -6.66 17.85
CA VAL A 216 -7.33 -7.40 17.38
C VAL A 216 -7.18 -7.33 15.87
N LEU A 217 -8.25 -7.57 15.10
CA LEU A 217 -8.21 -7.41 13.64
C LEU A 217 -7.82 -5.99 13.25
N LEU A 218 -8.45 -4.99 13.87
CA LEU A 218 -8.15 -3.59 13.62
C LEU A 218 -6.68 -3.28 13.92
N GLY A 219 -6.18 -3.73 15.08
CA GLY A 219 -4.77 -3.58 15.46
C GLY A 219 -3.83 -4.17 14.41
N GLN A 220 -4.12 -5.36 13.90
CA GLN A 220 -3.34 -6.00 12.84
C GLN A 220 -3.33 -5.19 11.54
N LEU A 221 -4.52 -4.80 11.03
CA LEU A 221 -4.63 -4.06 9.76
C LEU A 221 -3.95 -2.70 9.85
N ILE A 222 -4.09 -2.02 10.99
CA ILE A 222 -3.49 -0.72 11.28
C ILE A 222 -1.97 -0.85 11.37
N ALA A 223 -1.45 -1.79 12.17
CA ALA A 223 -0.02 -2.01 12.33
C ALA A 223 0.64 -2.43 11.02
N SER A 224 0.02 -3.36 10.28
CA SER A 224 0.48 -3.77 8.96
C SER A 224 0.54 -2.60 7.99
N SER A 225 -0.51 -1.77 7.94
CA SER A 225 -0.53 -0.61 7.04
C SER A 225 0.49 0.46 7.44
N HIS A 226 0.71 0.68 8.73
CA HIS A 226 1.78 1.57 9.21
C HIS A 226 3.14 1.08 8.76
N ILE A 227 3.43 -0.21 8.94
CA ILE A 227 4.74 -0.77 8.61
C ILE A 227 4.95 -0.82 7.12
N ALA A 228 3.94 -1.23 6.34
CA ALA A 228 3.95 -1.14 4.88
C ALA A 228 4.22 0.30 4.39
N ALA A 229 3.74 1.31 5.13
CA ALA A 229 4.01 2.72 4.82
C ALA A 229 5.43 3.19 5.14
N LEU A 230 6.14 2.49 6.01
CA LEU A 230 7.55 2.73 6.32
C LEU A 230 8.50 1.91 5.43
N GLY A 231 8.01 0.84 4.80
CA GLY A 231 8.73 -0.09 3.93
C GLY A 231 7.89 -1.37 3.75
N ASN A 232 8.10 -2.19 2.71
CA ASN A 232 7.21 -3.30 2.28
C ASN A 232 6.94 -4.47 3.28
N GLY A 233 6.97 -4.26 4.60
CA GLY A 233 6.70 -5.26 5.64
C GLY A 233 5.22 -5.33 6.06
N SER A 234 4.80 -6.52 6.51
CA SER A 234 3.50 -6.80 7.14
C SER A 234 3.71 -7.16 8.62
N VAL A 235 2.73 -6.83 9.49
CA VAL A 235 2.83 -7.07 10.94
C VAL A 235 1.58 -7.66 11.54
N PRO A 236 1.72 -8.76 12.30
CA PRO A 236 0.72 -9.16 13.26
C PRO A 236 1.24 -9.11 14.70
N GLU A 237 0.49 -8.48 15.60
CA GLU A 237 0.36 -9.01 16.96
C GLU A 237 -0.90 -8.51 17.69
N CYS A 238 -1.69 -9.45 18.24
CA CYS A 238 -2.46 -9.28 19.47
C CYS A 238 -2.67 -10.66 20.13
N LYS A 239 -2.34 -10.78 21.42
CA LYS A 239 -1.96 -12.04 22.08
C LYS A 239 -3.11 -12.96 22.51
N LYS A 240 -4.34 -12.76 22.04
CA LYS A 240 -5.54 -13.48 22.54
C LYS A 240 -6.61 -13.85 21.51
N ASP A 241 -6.45 -13.48 20.24
CA ASP A 241 -7.45 -13.78 19.21
C ASP A 241 -7.38 -15.23 18.73
N PRO A 242 -8.51 -15.95 18.58
CA PRO A 242 -8.54 -17.34 18.09
C PRO A 242 -7.81 -17.55 16.76
N ARG A 243 -7.76 -16.57 15.86
CA ARG A 243 -7.00 -16.62 14.59
C ARG A 243 -5.50 -16.55 14.83
N VAL A 244 -5.05 -15.79 15.83
CA VAL A 244 -3.62 -15.72 16.21
C VAL A 244 -3.18 -17.00 16.90
N VAL A 245 -4.05 -17.59 17.73
CA VAL A 245 -3.83 -18.92 18.32
C VAL A 245 -3.77 -19.98 17.23
N GLU A 246 -4.68 -19.94 16.26
CA GLU A 246 -4.66 -20.85 15.11
C GLU A 246 -3.40 -20.67 14.26
N TRP A 247 -2.95 -19.42 14.07
CA TRP A 247 -1.66 -19.17 13.42
C TRP A 247 -0.51 -19.75 14.20
N ASP A 248 -0.44 -19.55 15.53
CA ASP A 248 0.57 -20.17 16.40
C ASP A 248 0.56 -21.72 16.22
N ASN A 249 -0.62 -22.35 16.09
CA ASN A 249 -0.74 -23.79 15.81
C ASN A 249 -0.30 -24.19 14.39
N GLN A 250 -0.45 -23.30 13.42
CA GLN A 250 -0.05 -23.51 12.02
C GLN A 250 1.42 -23.17 11.74
N ILE A 251 2.15 -22.58 12.70
CA ILE A 251 3.56 -22.19 12.51
C ILE A 251 4.38 -23.41 12.06
N GLU A 252 4.26 -24.55 12.74
CA GLU A 252 5.07 -25.73 12.40
C GLU A 252 4.77 -26.26 11.00
N SER A 253 3.49 -26.35 10.63
CA SER A 253 3.06 -26.86 9.32
C SER A 253 3.41 -25.90 8.19
N ALA A 254 3.21 -24.59 8.38
CA ALA A 254 3.60 -23.57 7.41
C ALA A 254 5.12 -23.56 7.20
N LEU A 255 5.91 -23.65 8.28
CA LEU A 255 7.36 -23.72 8.19
C LEU A 255 7.87 -25.00 7.51
N ALA A 256 7.15 -26.13 7.62
CA ALA A 256 7.49 -27.37 6.94
C ALA A 256 7.30 -27.31 5.42
N THR A 257 6.53 -26.33 4.92
CA THR A 257 6.33 -26.13 3.47
C THR A 257 7.42 -25.30 2.79
N MET A 258 8.34 -24.72 3.57
CA MET A 258 9.46 -23.96 3.03
C MET A 258 10.56 -24.88 2.48
N ASN A 259 10.97 -24.64 1.24
CA ASN A 259 12.13 -25.29 0.63
C ASN A 259 13.44 -24.60 1.07
N LYS A 260 13.39 -23.28 1.29
CA LYS A 260 14.47 -22.50 1.88
C LYS A 260 13.97 -21.69 3.07
N PRO A 261 14.82 -21.45 4.09
CA PRO A 261 14.42 -20.69 5.28
C PRO A 261 13.91 -19.27 5.02
N ASP A 262 14.23 -18.68 3.86
CA ASP A 262 13.83 -17.34 3.46
C ASP A 262 12.72 -17.32 2.39
N ASP A 263 12.05 -18.44 2.15
CA ASP A 263 11.00 -18.53 1.12
C ASP A 263 9.83 -17.56 1.36
N PHE A 264 9.47 -17.30 2.63
CA PHE A 264 8.44 -16.32 2.97
C PHE A 264 8.88 -14.87 2.70
N VAL A 265 10.17 -14.56 2.91
CA VAL A 265 10.76 -13.24 2.58
C VAL A 265 10.75 -13.02 1.07
N MET A 266 11.02 -14.09 0.32
CA MET A 266 11.08 -14.08 -1.14
C MET A 266 9.71 -14.32 -1.81
N ASN A 267 8.62 -14.30 -1.04
CA ASN A 267 7.24 -14.48 -1.49
C ASN A 267 7.03 -15.77 -2.33
N ARG A 268 7.65 -16.88 -1.90
CA ARG A 268 7.59 -18.20 -2.57
C ARG A 268 6.57 -19.16 -1.94
N LEU A 269 5.82 -18.73 -0.93
CA LEU A 269 4.75 -19.50 -0.30
C LEU A 269 3.38 -18.97 -0.72
N SER A 270 2.31 -19.72 -0.41
CA SER A 270 0.95 -19.20 -0.57
C SER A 270 0.74 -17.99 0.37
N PRO A 271 -0.18 -17.05 0.05
CA PRO A 271 -0.40 -15.87 0.89
C PRO A 271 -0.69 -16.19 2.37
N ASP A 272 -1.45 -17.26 2.63
CA ASP A 272 -1.78 -17.70 3.99
C ASP A 272 -0.53 -18.22 4.71
N GLN A 273 0.29 -19.06 4.05
CA GLN A 273 1.55 -19.57 4.62
C GLN A 273 2.58 -18.47 4.83
N THR A 274 2.72 -17.55 3.87
CA THR A 274 3.58 -16.37 3.99
C THR A 274 3.19 -15.55 5.21
N SER A 275 1.89 -15.36 5.46
CA SER A 275 1.40 -14.59 6.61
C SER A 275 1.76 -15.25 7.94
N VAL A 276 1.56 -16.56 8.07
CA VAL A 276 1.88 -17.34 9.29
C VAL A 276 3.39 -17.37 9.56
N VAL A 277 4.21 -17.56 8.54
CA VAL A 277 5.68 -17.58 8.75
C VAL A 277 6.22 -16.18 9.02
N SER A 278 5.73 -15.16 8.32
CA SER A 278 6.11 -13.75 8.56
C SER A 278 5.74 -13.31 9.97
N TYR A 279 4.58 -13.75 10.48
CA TYR A 279 4.16 -13.57 11.87
C TYR A 279 5.19 -14.12 12.86
N ALA A 280 5.53 -15.40 12.72
CA ALA A 280 6.45 -16.09 13.62
C ALA A 280 7.85 -15.44 13.61
N PHE A 281 8.33 -15.06 12.43
CA PHE A 281 9.59 -14.35 12.28
C PHE A 281 9.55 -12.95 12.90
N LEU A 282 8.48 -12.19 12.67
CA LEU A 282 8.31 -10.86 13.24
C LEU A 282 8.31 -10.90 14.77
N LYS A 283 7.59 -11.85 15.36
CA LYS A 283 7.55 -12.08 16.82
C LYS A 283 8.96 -12.33 17.37
N ALA A 284 9.77 -13.12 16.67
CA ALA A 284 11.15 -13.39 17.05
C ALA A 284 12.05 -12.15 16.98
N ILE A 285 11.93 -11.31 15.94
CA ILE A 285 12.73 -10.09 15.83
C ILE A 285 12.26 -8.98 16.78
N MET A 286 10.96 -8.87 17.05
CA MET A 286 10.41 -7.96 18.08
C MET A 286 10.93 -8.30 19.48
N GLY A 287 11.18 -9.59 19.75
CA GLY A 287 11.87 -10.03 20.97
C GLY A 287 13.29 -9.46 21.12
N ARG A 288 13.93 -9.02 20.04
CA ARG A 288 15.26 -8.37 20.03
C ARG A 288 15.13 -6.86 20.16
N GLY A 289 14.53 -6.41 21.27
CA GLY A 289 14.04 -5.03 21.48
C GLY A 289 14.96 -3.91 20.97
N ASN A 290 16.26 -3.92 21.33
CA ASN A 290 17.18 -2.86 20.92
C ASN A 290 17.40 -2.79 19.39
N SER A 291 17.58 -3.94 18.73
CA SER A 291 17.74 -4.00 17.28
C SER A 291 16.44 -3.64 16.57
N PHE A 292 15.31 -4.16 17.03
CA PHE A 292 14.01 -3.81 16.47
C PHE A 292 13.72 -2.31 16.58
N ASP A 293 13.98 -1.71 17.74
CA ASP A 293 13.82 -0.26 17.95
C ASP A 293 14.74 0.55 17.03
N ALA A 294 16.00 0.13 16.86
CA ALA A 294 16.95 0.79 15.96
C ALA A 294 16.48 0.73 14.49
N MET A 295 16.00 -0.43 14.04
CA MET A 295 15.44 -0.61 12.69
C MET A 295 14.25 0.33 12.48
N MET A 296 13.28 0.31 13.39
CA MET A 296 12.07 1.14 13.29
C MET A 296 12.41 2.64 13.32
N ASN A 297 13.38 3.06 14.12
CA ASN A 297 13.85 4.44 14.13
C ASN A 297 14.48 4.85 12.79
N SER A 298 15.29 3.98 12.18
CA SER A 298 15.91 4.24 10.88
C SER A 298 14.88 4.32 9.75
N LEU A 299 13.91 3.39 9.72
CA LEU A 299 12.79 3.41 8.78
C LEU A 299 11.99 4.72 8.86
N ARG A 300 11.70 5.21 10.08
CA ARG A 300 11.00 6.48 10.29
C ARG A 300 11.78 7.70 9.78
N GLN A 301 13.09 7.58 9.59
CA GLN A 301 13.93 8.63 9.00
C GLN A 301 14.02 8.54 7.47
N GLY A 302 13.33 7.55 6.86
CA GLY A 302 13.29 7.35 5.42
C GLY A 302 14.42 6.48 4.87
N THR A 303 15.16 5.78 5.73
CA THR A 303 16.12 4.77 5.31
C THR A 303 15.38 3.59 4.67
N GLU A 304 15.88 3.09 3.54
CA GLU A 304 15.31 1.91 2.87
C GLU A 304 15.35 0.67 3.77
N PHE A 305 14.37 -0.22 3.61
CA PHE A 305 14.16 -1.33 4.53
C PHE A 305 15.38 -2.24 4.70
N ASP A 306 16.01 -2.65 3.60
CA ASP A 306 17.16 -3.55 3.66
C ASP A 306 18.36 -2.91 4.36
N GLU A 307 18.58 -1.60 4.16
CA GLU A 307 19.65 -0.85 4.82
C GLU A 307 19.35 -0.65 6.32
N ALA A 308 18.12 -0.29 6.67
CA ALA A 308 17.67 -0.14 8.05
C ALA A 308 17.79 -1.48 8.81
N PHE A 309 17.39 -2.58 8.17
CA PHE A 309 17.45 -3.92 8.73
C PHE A 309 18.90 -4.38 8.91
N GLN A 310 19.72 -4.27 7.86
CA GLN A 310 21.15 -4.63 7.93
C GLN A 310 21.87 -3.85 9.01
N SER A 311 21.61 -2.54 9.14
CA SER A 311 22.23 -1.70 10.16
C SER A 311 21.83 -2.11 11.58
N ALA A 312 20.57 -2.51 11.78
CA ALA A 312 20.04 -2.84 13.08
C ALA A 312 20.37 -4.25 13.57
N PHE A 313 20.40 -5.22 12.65
CA PHE A 313 20.57 -6.65 12.95
C PHE A 313 21.94 -7.20 12.54
N ASN A 314 22.76 -6.40 11.83
CA ASN A 314 24.03 -6.82 11.23
C ASN A 314 23.90 -8.05 10.31
N MET A 315 22.72 -8.24 9.73
CA MET A 315 22.35 -9.35 8.84
C MET A 315 21.26 -8.89 7.89
N THR A 316 21.20 -9.47 6.69
CA THR A 316 20.07 -9.25 5.78
C THR A 316 18.81 -9.96 6.31
N PRO A 317 17.60 -9.58 5.85
CA PRO A 317 16.38 -10.30 6.21
C PRO A 317 16.47 -11.81 5.94
N SER A 318 17.00 -12.22 4.78
CA SER A 318 17.24 -13.64 4.46
C SER A 318 18.25 -14.31 5.39
N GLN A 319 19.36 -13.64 5.72
CA GLN A 319 20.37 -14.21 6.64
C GLN A 319 19.79 -14.40 8.04
N LEU A 320 19.03 -13.42 8.53
CA LEU A 320 18.41 -13.53 9.84
C LEU A 320 17.29 -14.58 9.86
N ALA A 321 16.49 -14.69 8.80
CA ALA A 321 15.50 -15.74 8.63
C ALA A 321 16.13 -17.14 8.64
N GLN A 322 17.28 -17.32 7.96
CA GLN A 322 18.06 -18.55 8.00
C GLN A 322 18.58 -18.86 9.40
N ALA A 323 19.15 -17.88 10.10
CA ALA A 323 19.65 -18.05 11.46
C ALA A 323 18.53 -18.40 12.44
N TRP A 324 17.37 -17.76 12.33
CA TRP A 324 16.18 -18.06 13.12
C TRP A 324 15.61 -19.46 12.83
N ALA A 325 15.57 -19.87 11.57
CA ALA A 325 15.16 -21.24 11.24
C ALA A 325 16.12 -22.28 11.85
N ALA A 326 17.42 -21.99 11.86
CA ALA A 326 18.45 -22.86 12.43
C ALA A 326 18.46 -22.90 13.98
N SER A 327 17.97 -21.86 14.67
CA SER A 327 17.87 -21.82 16.14
C SER A 327 16.74 -22.70 16.72
N GLY A 328 16.07 -23.48 15.87
CA GLY A 328 14.82 -24.15 16.24
C GLY A 328 13.65 -23.17 16.35
N ARG A 329 13.74 -22.01 15.68
CA ARG A 329 12.73 -20.94 15.66
C ARG A 329 12.42 -20.33 17.03
N ARG A 330 13.37 -20.46 17.96
CA ARG A 330 13.43 -19.74 19.23
C ARG A 330 14.13 -18.40 19.07
#